data_AF-A0A497L5B3-F1
#
_entry.id   AF-A0A497L5B3-F1
#
_cell.length_a   1.000
_cell.length_b   1.000
_cell.length_c   1.000
_cell.angle_alpha   90.00
_cell.angle_beta   90.00
_cell.angle_gamma   90.00
#
_symmetry.space_group_name_H-M   'P 1'
#
loop_
_entity.id
_entity.type
_entity.pdbx_description
1 polymer ?
#
loop_
_entity_poly.entity_id
_entity_poly.type
_entity_poly.pdbx_seq_one_letter_code
_entity_poly.pdbx_strand_id
1 'polypeptide(L)'
;MSGAEPVCPKCGGRMVKGELKTRMERLGTSAMSPFAPGMSMSGLPAMLDDVVSDLSWEEKTGEKKGFIFKREETRRMSVAGLRCTVCGYIELYAREK
;
A
#
# COMPACT_ATOMS: atom_id res chain seq x y z
N MET A 1 30.32 5.47 -3.43
CA MET A 1 29.77 6.77 -3.84
C MET A 1 29.07 7.36 -2.62
N SER A 2 29.65 8.41 -2.03
CA SER A 2 29.10 9.07 -0.84
C SER A 2 27.85 9.86 -1.27
N GLY A 3 26.69 9.21 -1.23
CA GLY A 3 25.42 9.87 -1.52
C GLY A 3 25.15 10.93 -0.44
N ALA A 4 24.87 12.16 -0.85
CA ALA A 4 24.50 13.22 0.08
C ALA A 4 23.33 12.76 0.96
N GLU A 5 23.42 12.99 2.28
CA GLU A 5 22.30 12.68 3.17
C GLU A 5 21.10 13.56 2.80
N PRO A 6 19.87 13.02 2.77
CA PRO A 6 18.69 13.79 2.41
C PRO A 6 18.38 14.84 3.48
N VAL A 7 18.23 16.09 3.05
CA VAL A 7 18.00 17.26 3.90
C VAL A 7 16.60 17.82 3.67
N CYS A 8 15.93 18.23 4.75
CA CYS A 8 14.58 18.75 4.69
C CYS A 8 14.52 20.07 3.93
N PRO A 9 13.67 20.17 2.88
CA PRO A 9 13.55 21.40 2.10
C PRO A 9 12.85 22.55 2.86
N LYS A 10 12.29 22.27 4.04
CA LYS A 10 11.58 23.26 4.87
C LYS A 10 12.43 23.86 5.98
N CYS A 11 13.37 23.10 6.57
CA CYS A 11 14.11 23.55 7.74
C CYS A 11 15.60 23.16 7.77
N GLY A 12 16.12 22.47 6.75
CA GLY A 12 17.51 22.00 6.74
C GLY A 12 17.79 20.81 7.67
N GLY A 13 16.79 20.29 8.39
CA GLY A 13 16.95 19.14 9.26
C GLY A 13 17.16 17.82 8.51
N ARG A 14 17.82 16.85 9.16
CA ARG A 14 18.02 15.50 8.63
C ARG A 14 16.68 14.82 8.30
N MET A 15 16.64 14.10 7.18
CA MET A 15 15.50 13.27 6.81
C MET A 15 15.82 11.77 6.94
N VAL A 16 14.82 11.00 7.35
CA VAL A 16 14.91 9.55 7.55
C VAL A 16 13.92 8.84 6.64
N LYS A 17 14.37 7.76 6.00
CA LYS A 17 13.53 6.93 5.13
C LYS A 17 12.42 6.25 5.94
N GLY A 18 11.23 6.22 5.37
CA GLY A 18 10.06 5.54 5.90
C GLY A 18 9.18 4.97 4.77
N GLU A 19 8.19 4.19 5.18
CA GLU A 19 7.22 3.55 4.30
C GLU A 19 5.81 3.90 4.77
N LEU A 20 4.87 4.01 3.83
CA LEU A 20 3.47 4.24 4.15
C LEU A 20 2.71 2.91 4.15
N LYS A 21 2.11 2.58 5.29
CA LYS A 21 1.36 1.34 5.52
C LYS A 21 -0.05 1.68 5.96
N THR A 22 -1.04 0.95 5.46
CA THR A 22 -2.42 1.07 5.91
C THR A 22 -2.86 -0.22 6.61
N ARG A 23 -3.61 -0.08 7.70
CA ARG A 23 -4.20 -1.21 8.40
C ARG A 23 -5.58 -1.46 7.80
N MET A 24 -5.76 -2.62 7.20
CA MET A 24 -7.05 -3.06 6.70
C MET A 24 -7.58 -4.13 7.66
N GLU A 25 -8.79 -3.92 8.16
CA GLU A 25 -9.54 -4.97 8.84
C GLU A 25 -10.04 -5.94 7.77
N ARG A 26 -9.50 -7.17 7.74
CA ARG A 26 -10.15 -8.21 6.96
C ARG A 26 -11.35 -8.70 7.76
N LEU A 27 -12.54 -8.33 7.32
CA LEU A 27 -13.74 -9.10 7.62
C LEU A 27 -13.48 -10.51 7.08
N GLY A 28 -13.20 -11.45 7.98
CA GLY A 28 -13.08 -12.86 7.64
C GLY A 28 -14.36 -13.29 6.94
N THR A 29 -14.31 -13.40 5.61
CA THR A 29 -15.36 -14.07 4.86
C THR A 29 -15.23 -15.54 5.22
N SER A 30 -15.92 -15.95 6.28
CA SER A 30 -16.38 -17.32 6.42
C SER A 30 -17.22 -17.58 5.17
N ALA A 31 -16.58 -18.03 4.10
CA ALA A 31 -17.24 -18.54 2.93
C ALA A 31 -17.98 -19.80 3.41
N MET A 32 -19.22 -19.62 3.82
CA MET A 32 -20.13 -20.74 4.03
C MET A 32 -20.22 -21.46 2.69
N SER A 33 -19.55 -22.61 2.61
CA SER A 33 -19.75 -23.55 1.52
C SER A 33 -21.24 -23.89 1.48
N PRO A 34 -21.94 -23.72 0.34
CA PRO A 34 -23.37 -24.01 0.24
C PRO A 34 -23.70 -25.52 0.31
N PHE A 35 -22.71 -26.40 0.54
CA PHE A 35 -22.85 -27.85 0.49
C PHE A 35 -22.61 -28.59 1.82
N ALA A 36 -22.56 -27.91 2.97
CA ALA A 36 -22.40 -28.57 4.26
C ALA A 36 -23.73 -28.65 5.03
N PRO A 37 -24.43 -29.80 5.05
CA PRO A 37 -25.58 -29.99 5.91
C PRO A 37 -25.11 -30.21 7.35
N GLY A 38 -25.53 -29.32 8.25
CA GLY A 38 -25.54 -29.57 9.70
C GLY A 38 -24.19 -29.51 10.40
N MET A 39 -23.77 -28.30 10.79
CA MET A 39 -23.26 -28.03 12.14
C MET A 39 -23.39 -26.54 12.40
N SER A 40 -24.33 -26.15 13.26
CA SER A 40 -24.39 -24.83 13.85
C SER A 40 -23.23 -24.69 14.86
N MET A 41 -22.05 -24.29 14.37
CA MET A 41 -21.01 -23.76 15.26
C MET A 41 -21.37 -22.32 15.61
N SER A 42 -22.28 -22.18 16.56
CA SER A 42 -22.45 -20.97 17.34
C SER A 42 -21.18 -20.73 18.16
N GLY A 43 -20.50 -19.60 17.93
CA GLY A 43 -19.72 -18.97 19.01
C GLY A 43 -18.23 -18.69 18.78
N LEU A 44 -17.72 -18.62 17.55
CA LEU A 44 -16.41 -17.99 17.34
C LEU A 44 -16.58 -16.58 16.76
N PRO A 45 -16.14 -15.53 17.47
CA PRO A 45 -16.11 -14.20 16.89
C PRO A 45 -15.26 -14.26 15.63
N ALA A 46 -15.75 -13.69 14.52
CA ALA A 46 -14.95 -13.51 13.32
C ALA A 46 -13.64 -12.84 13.75
N MET A 47 -12.52 -13.57 13.66
CA MET A 47 -11.23 -12.99 13.97
C MET A 47 -11.00 -11.87 12.95
N LEU A 48 -11.05 -10.64 13.43
CA LEU A 48 -10.65 -9.47 12.67
C LEU A 48 -9.13 -9.54 12.59
N ASP A 49 -8.63 -10.12 11.51
CA ASP A 49 -7.21 -10.10 11.23
C ASP A 49 -6.85 -8.69 10.74
N ASP A 50 -6.03 -7.99 11.54
CA ASP A 50 -5.40 -6.74 11.14
C ASP A 50 -4.38 -7.04 10.03
N VAL A 51 -4.75 -6.79 8.78
CA VAL A 51 -3.83 -6.93 7.63
C VAL A 51 -3.23 -5.59 7.32
N VAL A 52 -1.92 -5.45 7.58
CA VAL A 52 -1.16 -4.29 7.13
C VAL A 52 -0.84 -4.46 5.65
N SER A 53 -1.32 -3.55 4.80
CA SER A 53 -1.03 -3.53 3.36
C SER A 53 -0.18 -2.32 2.98
N ASP A 54 0.71 -2.54 2.00
CA ASP A 54 1.51 -1.48 1.41
C ASP A 54 0.66 -0.65 0.45
N LEU A 55 0.85 0.68 0.47
CA LEU A 55 0.22 1.57 -0.50
C LEU A 55 1.04 1.62 -1.80
N SER A 56 0.32 1.71 -2.92
CA SER A 56 0.91 1.77 -4.26
C SER A 56 0.34 2.94 -5.05
N TRP A 57 1.20 3.56 -5.86
CA TRP A 57 0.80 4.56 -6.84
C TRP A 57 0.41 3.87 -8.15
N GLU A 58 -0.71 4.26 -8.75
CA GLU A 58 -1.12 3.81 -10.08
C GLU A 58 -1.18 5.00 -11.03
N GLU A 59 -0.46 4.90 -12.14
CA GLU A 59 -0.36 5.93 -13.16
C GLU A 59 -0.81 5.38 -14.51
N LYS A 60 -1.63 6.14 -15.23
CA LYS A 60 -2.02 5.83 -16.61
C LYS A 60 -0.85 6.17 -17.53
N THR A 61 -0.38 5.21 -18.32
CA THR A 61 0.77 5.42 -19.22
C THR A 61 0.37 6.03 -20.57
N GLY A 62 -0.92 6.03 -20.90
CA GLY A 62 -1.42 6.41 -22.22
C GLY A 62 -1.18 5.35 -23.31
N GLU A 63 -0.44 4.27 -23.01
CA GLU A 63 -0.28 3.13 -23.90
C GLU A 63 -1.55 2.28 -23.92
N LYS A 64 -1.96 1.82 -25.11
CA LYS A 64 -3.09 0.91 -25.29
C LYS A 64 -2.57 -0.47 -25.67
N LYS A 65 -2.73 -1.46 -24.80
CA LYS A 65 -2.34 -2.86 -25.06
C LYS A 65 -3.57 -3.78 -25.13
N GLY A 66 -3.47 -4.85 -25.92
CA GLY A 66 -4.53 -5.83 -26.17
C GLY A 66 -5.06 -5.83 -27.61
N PHE A 67 -5.17 -7.01 -28.21
CA PHE A 67 -5.59 -7.19 -29.63
C PHE A 67 -7.11 -7.11 -29.84
N ILE A 68 -7.91 -7.37 -28.80
CA ILE A 68 -9.39 -7.47 -28.90
C ILE A 68 -10.09 -6.37 -28.09
N PHE A 69 -9.55 -6.02 -26.91
CA PHE A 69 -10.00 -4.88 -26.11
C PHE A 69 -8.77 -4.05 -25.74
N LYS A 70 -8.62 -2.87 -26.37
CA LYS A 70 -7.55 -1.93 -26.04
C LYS A 70 -7.79 -1.36 -24.65
N ARG A 71 -7.11 -1.89 -23.64
CA ARG A 71 -7.13 -1.35 -22.28
C ARG A 71 -5.99 -0.33 -22.15
N GLU A 72 -6.31 0.81 -21.54
CA GLU A 72 -5.29 1.78 -21.12
C GLU A 72 -4.40 1.09 -20.07
N GLU A 73 -3.10 1.07 -20.33
CA GLU A 73 -2.14 0.45 -19.45
C GLU A 73 -1.93 1.32 -18.21
N THR A 74 -1.99 0.67 -17.05
CA THR A 74 -1.69 1.27 -15.76
C THR A 74 -0.36 0.74 -15.26
N ARG A 75 0.50 1.65 -14.83
CA ARG A 75 1.78 1.34 -14.19
C ARG A 75 1.61 1.46 -12.69
N ARG A 76 1.99 0.41 -11.95
CA ARG A 76 1.89 0.36 -10.50
C ARG A 76 3.28 0.46 -9.87
N MET A 77 3.46 1.40 -8.94
CA MET A 77 4.72 1.70 -8.26
C MET A 77 4.54 1.63 -6.74
N SER A 78 5.62 1.37 -5.99
CA SER A 78 5.58 1.49 -4.54
C SER A 78 5.66 2.95 -4.12
N VAL A 79 5.14 3.28 -2.93
CA VAL A 79 5.28 4.60 -2.33
C VAL A 79 6.32 4.53 -1.22
N ALA A 80 7.34 5.38 -1.30
CA ALA A 80 8.33 5.57 -0.24
C ALA A 80 8.23 6.99 0.32
N GLY A 81 8.80 7.20 1.50
CA GLY A 81 8.80 8.52 2.10
C GLY A 81 10.08 8.87 2.84
N LEU A 82 10.24 10.17 3.08
CA LEU A 82 11.27 10.75 3.93
C LEU A 82 10.59 11.64 4.96
N ARG A 83 10.89 11.43 6.25
CA ARG A 83 10.39 12.28 7.35
C ARG A 83 11.53 13.10 7.91
N CYS A 84 11.33 14.42 8.01
CA CYS A 84 12.23 15.30 8.74
C CYS A 84 12.14 15.01 10.26
N THR A 85 13.29 14.83 10.90
CA THR A 85 13.34 14.59 12.35
C THR A 85 13.14 15.85 13.19
N VAL A 86 13.20 17.03 12.58
CA VAL A 86 13.09 18.34 13.26
C VAL A 86 11.67 18.89 13.18
N CYS A 87 11.16 19.16 11.97
CA CYS A 87 9.84 19.79 11.79
C CYS A 87 8.71 18.80 11.43
N GLY A 88 9.03 17.52 11.26
CA GLY A 88 8.02 16.50 10.93
C GLY A 88 7.52 16.51 9.48
N TYR A 89 8.02 17.40 8.61
CA TYR A 89 7.69 17.38 7.17
C TYR A 89 7.92 15.98 6.58
N ILE A 90 6.90 15.46 5.89
CA ILE A 90 6.96 14.20 5.16
C ILE A 90 6.91 14.49 3.67
N GLU A 91 7.89 13.96 2.95
CA GLU A 91 7.89 13.87 1.50
C GLU A 91 7.54 12.43 1.11
N LEU A 92 6.60 12.26 0.17
CA LEU A 92 6.24 10.97 -0.40
C LEU A 92 6.59 10.96 -1.89
N TYR A 93 7.12 9.85 -2.38
CA TYR A 93 7.49 9.70 -3.78
C TYR A 93 7.24 8.26 -4.27
N ALA A 94 6.89 8.15 -5.54
CA ALA A 94 6.79 6.86 -6.21
C ALA A 94 8.19 6.28 -6.44
N ARG A 95 8.32 4.97 -6.28
CA ARG A 95 9.54 4.23 -6.56
C ARG A 95 9.21 3.06 -7.49
N GLU A 96 9.93 2.98 -8.60
CA GLU A 96 9.89 1.79 -9.45
C GLU A 96 10.42 0.59 -8.65
N LYS A 97 9.71 -0.54 -8.74
CA LYS A 97 10.12 -1.79 -8.11
C LYS A 97 11.31 -2.42 -8.82
#